data_AF-A0A935PR45-F1
#
_entry.id   AF-A0A935PR45-F1
#
_cell.length_a   1.000
_cell.length_b   1.000
_cell.length_c   1.000
_cell.angle_alpha   90.00
_cell.angle_beta   90.00
_cell.angle_gamma   90.00
#
_symmetry.space_group_name_H-M   'P 1'
#
loop_
_entity.id
_entity.type
_entity.pdbx_description
1 polymer ?
#
loop_
_entity_poly.entity_id
_entity_poly.type
_entity_poly.pdbx_seq_one_letter_code
_entity_poly.pdbx_strand_id
1 'polypeptide(L)'
;MPAPAGEALRDYLRARLPEYMIPAHFMAIDRVPLTPNGKVDRQRLPVPGVPAARARVAPRTPTEEAIAGIWREVLGVDEVGVRDDFFELGGHSLVATRVLSRLGSSLNVDLPLRVLFQAPTVETLARFVDAARGEATEQEEISL
;
A
#
# COMPACT_ATOMS: atom_id res chain seq x y z
N MET A 1 -13.97 19.21 19.04
CA MET A 1 -12.78 18.31 19.03
C MET A 1 -12.37 18.11 17.58
N PRO A 2 -11.08 18.09 17.24
CA PRO A 2 -10.66 17.73 15.90
C PRO A 2 -11.06 16.28 15.57
N ALA A 3 -11.33 16.00 14.29
CA ALA A 3 -11.56 14.63 13.85
C ALA A 3 -10.32 13.77 14.16
N PRO A 4 -10.48 12.50 14.58
CA PRO A 4 -9.35 11.61 14.77
C PRO A 4 -8.60 11.42 13.44
N ALA A 5 -7.28 11.27 13.52
CA ALA A 5 -6.46 10.96 12.35
C ALA A 5 -6.85 9.59 11.76
N GLY A 6 -6.76 9.45 10.44
CA GLY A 6 -7.11 8.20 9.73
C GLY A 6 -6.31 6.99 10.22
N GLU A 7 -5.04 7.18 10.60
CA GLU A 7 -4.18 6.13 11.17
C GLU A 7 -4.72 5.60 12.50
N ALA A 8 -5.14 6.48 13.41
CA ALA A 8 -5.73 6.08 14.69
C ALA A 8 -7.05 5.29 14.51
N LEU A 9 -7.85 5.65 13.49
CA LEU A 9 -9.04 4.89 13.12
C LEU A 9 -8.67 3.52 12.55
N ARG A 10 -7.65 3.45 11.70
CA ARG A 10 -7.15 2.20 11.12
C ARG A 10 -6.70 1.24 12.21
N ASP A 11 -5.88 1.69 13.16
CA ASP A 11 -5.39 0.87 14.26
C ASP A 11 -6.53 0.38 15.17
N TYR A 12 -7.50 1.25 15.45
CA TYR A 12 -8.69 0.88 16.20
C TYR A 12 -9.47 -0.26 15.52
N LEU A 13 -9.61 -0.22 14.19
CA LEU A 13 -10.29 -1.26 13.41
C LEU A 13 -9.47 -2.54 13.28
N ARG A 14 -8.14 -2.46 13.13
CA ARG A 14 -7.24 -3.64 13.09
C ARG A 14 -7.38 -4.54 14.31
N ALA A 15 -7.62 -3.95 15.47
CA ALA A 15 -7.82 -4.71 16.70
C ALA A 15 -9.16 -5.47 16.75
N ARG A 16 -10.09 -5.26 15.80
CA ARG A 16 -11.49 -5.72 15.87
C ARG A 16 -12.00 -6.39 14.60
N LEU A 17 -11.40 -6.07 13.46
CA LEU A 17 -11.84 -6.52 12.15
C LEU A 17 -10.71 -7.26 11.43
N PRO A 18 -11.02 -8.26 10.61
CA PRO A 18 -10.06 -8.82 9.66
C PRO A 18 -9.50 -7.73 8.73
N GLU A 19 -8.25 -7.88 8.29
CA GLU A 19 -7.54 -6.86 7.48
C GLU A 19 -8.33 -6.45 6.22
N TYR A 20 -9.04 -7.39 5.58
CA TYR A 20 -9.82 -7.13 4.37
C TYR A 20 -11.09 -6.28 4.59
N MET A 21 -11.50 -6.05 5.85
CA MET A 21 -12.62 -5.17 6.20
C MET A 21 -12.17 -3.75 6.55
N ILE A 22 -10.87 -3.49 6.53
CA ILE A 22 -10.31 -2.20 6.94
C ILE A 22 -10.30 -1.25 5.73
N PRO A 23 -10.97 -0.09 5.82
CA PRO A 23 -10.99 0.87 4.70
C PRO A 23 -9.59 1.31 4.27
N ALA A 24 -9.36 1.39 2.96
CA ALA A 24 -8.12 1.95 2.42
C ALA A 24 -7.98 3.44 2.74
N HIS A 25 -9.08 4.19 2.83
CA HIS A 25 -9.08 5.63 3.08
C HIS A 25 -10.07 6.05 4.16
N PHE A 26 -9.67 7.04 4.95
CA PHE A 26 -10.52 7.76 5.89
C PHE A 26 -10.53 9.23 5.52
N MET A 27 -11.73 9.80 5.38
CA MET A 27 -11.93 11.22 5.09
C MET A 27 -12.95 11.77 6.08
N ALA A 28 -12.60 12.86 6.75
CA ALA A 28 -13.56 13.64 7.50
C ALA A 28 -14.42 14.46 6.54
N ILE A 29 -15.73 14.42 6.72
CA ILE A 29 -16.69 15.28 6.02
C ILE A 29 -17.47 16.08 7.06
N ASP A 30 -17.77 17.35 6.75
CA ASP A 30 -18.49 18.22 7.69
C ASP A 30 -19.94 17.76 7.90
N ARG A 31 -20.54 17.20 6.84
CA ARG A 31 -21.90 16.68 6.87
C ARG A 31 -22.09 15.53 5.89
N VAL A 32 -22.91 14.56 6.28
CA VAL A 32 -23.35 13.49 5.37
C VAL A 32 -24.38 14.07 4.39
N PRO A 33 -24.14 14.00 3.07
CA PRO A 33 -25.10 14.43 2.08
C PRO A 33 -26.33 13.50 2.10
N LEU A 34 -27.52 14.10 2.09
CA LEU A 34 -28.79 13.38 2.10
C LEU A 34 -29.60 13.72 0.84
N THR A 35 -30.35 12.73 0.36
CA THR A 35 -31.42 12.90 -0.62
C THR A 35 -32.59 13.69 -0.01
N PRO A 36 -33.53 14.22 -0.80
CA PRO A 36 -34.74 14.87 -0.28
C PRO A 36 -35.55 14.00 0.69
N ASN A 37 -35.48 12.68 0.54
CA ASN A 37 -36.15 11.70 1.40
C ASN A 37 -35.33 11.33 2.65
N GLY A 38 -34.23 12.04 2.94
CA GLY A 38 -33.40 11.83 4.14
C GLY A 38 -32.46 10.62 4.09
N LYS A 39 -32.40 9.87 2.99
CA LYS A 39 -31.42 8.79 2.79
C LYS A 39 -30.06 9.36 2.43
N VAL A 40 -28.97 8.66 2.76
CA VAL A 40 -27.60 9.04 2.34
C VAL A 40 -27.51 9.08 0.82
N ASP A 41 -27.09 10.24 0.30
CA ASP A 41 -26.84 10.46 -1.12
C ASP A 41 -25.37 10.13 -1.44
N ARG A 42 -25.13 8.85 -1.76
CA ARG A 42 -23.77 8.33 -2.00
C ARG A 42 -23.08 8.97 -3.20
N GLN A 43 -23.84 9.44 -4.19
CA GLN A 43 -23.27 10.06 -5.39
C GLN A 43 -22.69 11.45 -5.11
N ARG A 44 -23.15 12.08 -4.03
CA ARG A 44 -22.69 13.40 -3.58
C ARG A 44 -21.65 13.33 -2.47
N LEU A 45 -21.22 12.13 -2.07
CA LEU A 45 -20.10 12.00 -1.16
C LEU A 45 -18.84 12.52 -1.85
N PRO A 46 -17.99 13.30 -1.15
CA PRO A 46 -16.70 13.70 -1.69
C PRO A 46 -15.90 12.46 -2.07
N VAL A 47 -15.23 12.51 -3.22
CA VAL A 47 -14.28 11.48 -3.60
C VAL A 47 -13.07 11.59 -2.66
N PRO A 48 -12.65 10.51 -1.98
CA PRO A 48 -11.40 10.50 -1.23
C PRO A 48 -10.28 11.02 -2.13
N GLY A 49 -9.77 12.21 -1.81
CA GLY A 49 -8.76 12.87 -2.64
C GLY A 49 -7.47 12.06 -2.61
N VAL A 50 -6.91 11.82 -3.79
CA VAL A 50 -5.49 11.49 -3.97
C VAL A 50 -4.70 12.38 -3.02
N PRO A 51 -3.85 11.82 -2.13
CA PRO A 51 -3.29 12.56 -1.01
C PRO A 51 -2.71 13.90 -1.48
N ALA A 52 -3.09 14.99 -0.80
CA ALA A 52 -2.46 16.30 -1.00
C ALA A 52 -0.95 16.09 -1.01
N ALA A 53 -0.27 16.58 -2.06
CA ALA A 53 1.12 16.29 -2.37
C ALA A 53 2.05 16.62 -1.18
N ARG A 54 2.21 15.67 -0.26
CA ARG A 54 3.44 15.57 0.53
C ARG A 54 4.55 15.46 -0.51
N ALA A 55 5.65 16.19 -0.31
CA ALA A 55 6.83 16.03 -1.14
C ALA A 55 7.16 14.54 -1.16
N ARG A 56 6.93 13.89 -2.31
CA ARG A 56 7.14 12.45 -2.47
C ARG A 56 8.63 12.20 -2.26
N VAL A 57 8.94 11.30 -1.34
CA VAL A 57 10.32 10.88 -1.11
C VAL A 57 10.68 9.91 -2.22
N ALA A 58 11.61 10.29 -3.09
CA ALA A 58 12.03 9.44 -4.20
C ALA A 58 12.71 8.15 -3.70
N PRO A 59 12.69 7.06 -4.49
CA PRO A 59 13.52 5.89 -4.28
C PRO A 59 14.99 6.24 -4.07
N ARG A 60 15.64 5.55 -3.14
CA ARG A 60 17.02 5.80 -2.70
C ARG A 60 17.93 4.61 -2.94
N THR A 61 17.37 3.42 -3.14
CA THR A 61 18.12 2.18 -3.36
C THR A 61 17.65 1.48 -4.65
N PRO A 62 18.49 0.62 -5.25
CA PRO A 62 18.09 -0.17 -6.42
C PRO A 62 16.84 -1.02 -6.19
N THR A 63 16.70 -1.58 -4.98
CA THR A 63 15.51 -2.35 -4.59
C THR A 63 14.26 -1.45 -4.53
N GLU A 64 14.36 -0.27 -3.93
CA GLU A 64 13.26 0.70 -3.91
C GLU A 64 12.87 1.15 -5.32
N GLU A 65 13.85 1.40 -6.21
CA GLU A 65 13.63 1.80 -7.61
C GLU A 65 12.88 0.70 -8.39
N ALA A 66 13.30 -0.55 -8.24
CA ALA A 66 12.66 -1.69 -8.89
C ALA A 66 11.20 -1.86 -8.42
N ILE A 67 10.96 -1.80 -7.10
CA ILE A 67 9.61 -1.90 -6.54
C ILE A 67 8.74 -0.74 -7.03
N ALA A 68 9.22 0.50 -6.95
CA ALA A 68 8.48 1.68 -7.39
C ALA A 68 8.17 1.63 -8.90
N GLY A 69 9.10 1.12 -9.72
CA GLY A 69 8.88 0.86 -11.14
C GLY A 69 7.74 -0.11 -11.39
N ILE A 70 7.76 -1.27 -10.74
CA ILE A 70 6.71 -2.30 -10.87
C ILE A 70 5.36 -1.75 -10.40
N TRP A 71 5.33 -0.96 -9.33
CA TRP A 71 4.10 -0.37 -8.84
C TRP A 71 3.49 0.62 -9.83
N ARG A 72 4.30 1.51 -10.41
CA ARG A 72 3.83 2.45 -11.45
C ARG A 72 3.16 1.72 -12.61
N GLU A 73 3.81 0.67 -13.12
CA GLU A 73 3.28 -0.12 -14.23
C GLU A 73 1.99 -0.86 -13.90
N VAL A 74 1.91 -1.45 -12.71
CA VAL A 74 0.79 -2.32 -12.34
C VAL A 74 -0.42 -1.54 -11.82
N LEU A 75 -0.18 -0.40 -11.15
CA LEU A 75 -1.21 0.51 -10.65
C LEU A 75 -1.64 1.56 -11.68
N GLY A 76 -0.81 1.82 -12.70
CA GLY A 76 -1.10 2.85 -13.70
C GLY A 76 -0.95 4.27 -13.16
N VAL A 77 0.04 4.50 -12.31
CA VAL A 77 0.33 5.81 -11.68
C VAL A 77 1.66 6.37 -12.17
N ASP A 78 1.77 7.69 -12.31
CA ASP A 78 2.94 8.35 -12.91
C ASP A 78 4.19 8.30 -12.02
N GLU A 79 4.03 8.53 -10.71
CA GLU A 79 5.14 8.48 -9.75
C GLU A 79 4.71 7.80 -8.44
N VAL A 80 5.62 7.04 -7.85
CA VAL A 80 5.46 6.35 -6.56
C VAL A 80 6.62 6.79 -5.67
N GLY A 81 6.30 7.42 -4.54
CA GLY A 81 7.24 7.74 -3.47
C GLY A 81 7.45 6.56 -2.53
N VAL A 82 8.58 6.52 -1.82
CA VAL A 82 8.93 5.36 -1.00
C VAL A 82 8.02 5.14 0.21
N ARG A 83 7.29 6.18 0.61
CA ARG A 83 6.34 6.19 1.72
C ARG A 83 4.89 6.14 1.28
N ASP A 84 4.64 6.07 -0.02
CA ASP A 84 3.28 5.95 -0.52
C ASP A 84 2.78 4.53 -0.21
N ASP A 85 1.58 4.45 0.35
CA ASP A 85 0.94 3.18 0.68
C ASP A 85 0.31 2.56 -0.57
N PHE A 86 0.61 1.29 -0.82
CA PHE A 86 0.14 0.52 -1.96
C PHE A 86 -1.39 0.56 -2.12
N PHE A 87 -2.10 0.41 -1.01
CA PHE A 87 -3.56 0.36 -0.99
C PHE A 87 -4.14 1.77 -1.11
N GLU A 88 -3.43 2.78 -0.62
CA GLU A 88 -3.82 4.17 -0.85
C GLU A 88 -3.61 4.62 -2.31
N LEU A 89 -2.69 4.00 -3.04
CA LEU A 89 -2.50 4.19 -4.48
C LEU A 89 -3.50 3.40 -5.35
N GLY A 90 -4.50 2.75 -4.74
CA GLY A 90 -5.52 1.95 -5.45
C GLY A 90 -5.18 0.45 -5.59
N GLY A 91 -4.14 -0.01 -4.90
CA GLY A 91 -3.79 -1.42 -4.82
C GLY A 91 -4.85 -2.26 -4.10
N HIS A 92 -5.04 -3.50 -4.55
CA HIS A 92 -5.90 -4.50 -3.92
C HIS A 92 -5.34 -5.91 -4.14
N SER A 93 -5.94 -6.95 -3.54
CA SER A 93 -5.33 -8.30 -3.49
C SER A 93 -4.93 -8.87 -4.85
N LEU A 94 -5.75 -8.71 -5.89
CA LEU A 94 -5.41 -9.20 -7.24
C LEU A 94 -4.24 -8.42 -7.86
N VAL A 95 -4.21 -7.10 -7.68
CA VAL A 95 -3.09 -6.25 -8.12
C VAL A 95 -1.82 -6.61 -7.34
N ALA A 96 -1.94 -6.83 -6.03
CA ALA A 96 -0.86 -7.24 -5.15
C ALA A 96 -0.24 -8.57 -5.60
N THR A 97 -1.04 -9.58 -5.93
CA THR A 97 -0.54 -10.84 -6.48
C THR A 97 0.26 -10.63 -7.76
N ARG A 98 -0.18 -9.73 -8.66
CA ARG A 98 0.58 -9.41 -9.88
C ARG A 98 1.91 -8.71 -9.56
N VAL A 99 1.91 -7.77 -8.62
CA VAL A 99 3.13 -7.10 -8.16
C VAL A 99 4.13 -8.10 -7.59
N LEU A 100 3.69 -8.97 -6.68
CA LEU A 100 4.58 -9.96 -6.05
C LEU A 100 5.13 -10.96 -7.05
N SER A 101 4.31 -11.41 -8.01
CA SER A 101 4.78 -12.27 -9.10
C SER A 101 5.86 -11.59 -9.96
N ARG A 102 5.70 -10.31 -10.31
CA ARG A 102 6.70 -9.54 -11.06
C ARG A 102 7.98 -9.30 -10.25
N LEU A 103 7.83 -9.01 -8.95
CA LEU A 103 8.98 -8.89 -8.04
C LEU A 103 9.76 -10.19 -7.99
N GLY A 104 9.07 -11.33 -7.89
CA GLY A 104 9.75 -12.62 -7.87
C GLY A 104 10.47 -12.96 -9.16
N SER A 105 9.90 -12.64 -10.32
CA SER A 105 10.62 -12.80 -11.59
C SER A 105 11.78 -11.81 -11.78
N SER A 106 11.68 -10.59 -11.26
CA SER A 106 12.67 -9.53 -11.52
C SER A 106 13.82 -9.52 -10.51
N LEU A 107 13.55 -9.92 -9.26
CA LEU A 107 14.49 -9.83 -8.15
C LEU A 107 14.82 -11.20 -7.54
N ASN A 108 14.27 -12.28 -8.10
CA ASN A 108 14.46 -13.66 -7.65
C ASN A 108 14.09 -13.87 -6.16
N VAL A 109 12.94 -13.32 -5.75
CA VAL A 109 12.40 -13.42 -4.38
C VAL A 109 10.99 -13.98 -4.37
N ASP A 110 10.68 -14.90 -3.44
CA ASP A 110 9.30 -15.33 -3.23
C ASP A 110 8.78 -14.75 -1.91
N LEU A 111 7.80 -13.86 -2.00
CA LEU A 111 7.23 -13.17 -0.86
C LEU A 111 5.75 -13.50 -0.71
N PRO A 112 5.29 -13.99 0.46
CA PRO A 112 3.89 -14.28 0.66
C PRO A 112 3.08 -12.98 0.65
N LEU A 113 1.84 -13.04 0.14
CA LEU A 113 0.94 -11.88 0.03
C LEU A 113 0.80 -11.08 1.33
N ARG A 114 0.85 -11.76 2.48
CA ARG A 114 0.79 -11.12 3.80
C ARG A 114 1.85 -10.05 4.02
N VAL A 115 3.03 -10.18 3.39
CA VAL A 115 4.13 -9.22 3.54
C VAL A 115 3.71 -7.85 3.02
N LEU A 116 3.02 -7.79 1.87
CA LEU A 116 2.56 -6.53 1.31
C LEU A 116 1.53 -5.83 2.23
N PHE A 117 0.72 -6.60 2.95
CA PHE A 117 -0.21 -6.03 3.95
C PHE A 117 0.51 -5.54 5.22
N GLN A 118 1.61 -6.20 5.60
CA GLN A 118 2.42 -5.82 6.77
C GLN A 118 3.36 -4.65 6.50
N ALA A 119 3.83 -4.56 5.25
CA ALA A 119 4.80 -3.59 4.77
C ALA A 119 4.26 -2.96 3.48
N PRO A 120 3.22 -2.10 3.58
CA PRO A 120 2.47 -1.62 2.43
C PRO A 120 3.13 -0.44 1.72
N THR A 121 4.37 -0.07 2.06
CA THR A 121 5.11 0.99 1.38
C THR A 121 6.35 0.42 0.69
N VAL A 122 6.88 1.10 -0.32
CA VAL A 122 8.12 0.69 -1.00
C VAL A 122 9.29 0.59 -0.01
N GLU A 123 9.46 1.58 0.89
CA GLU A 123 10.51 1.58 1.93
C GLU A 123 10.40 0.37 2.86
N THR A 124 9.17 -0.01 3.25
CA THR A 124 8.98 -1.14 4.15
C THR A 124 9.12 -2.47 3.42
N LEU A 125 8.59 -2.61 2.21
CA LEU A 125 8.67 -3.82 1.40
C LEU A 125 10.12 -4.12 0.95
N ALA A 126 10.90 -3.08 0.62
CA ALA A 126 12.30 -3.23 0.22
C ALA A 126 13.12 -3.98 1.28
N ARG A 127 12.88 -3.73 2.56
CA ARG A 127 13.56 -4.45 3.66
C ARG A 127 13.30 -5.95 3.65
N PHE A 128 12.09 -6.37 3.30
CA PHE A 128 11.76 -7.81 3.19
C PHE A 128 12.39 -8.44 1.94
N VAL A 129 12.42 -7.71 0.83
CA VAL A 129 13.09 -8.15 -0.40
C VAL A 129 14.59 -8.32 -0.14
N ASP A 130 15.23 -7.33 0.47
CA ASP A 130 16.67 -7.37 0.74
C ASP A 130 17.03 -8.49 1.73
N ALA A 131 16.20 -8.72 2.76
CA ALA A 131 16.39 -9.83 3.69
C ALA A 131 16.29 -11.21 2.98
N ALA A 132 15.26 -11.40 2.15
CA ALA A 132 15.08 -12.65 1.39
C ALA A 132 16.25 -12.92 0.42
N ARG A 133 16.87 -11.87 -0.13
CA ARG A 133 18.06 -12.00 -1.00
C ARG A 133 19.33 -12.29 -0.22
N GLY A 134 19.45 -11.76 1.01
CA GLY A 134 20.56 -12.08 1.91
C GLY A 134 20.56 -13.57 2.29
N GLU A 135 19.40 -14.11 2.66
CA GLU A 135 19.24 -15.53 3.02
C GLU A 135 19.52 -16.48 1.83
N ALA A 136 19.13 -16.09 0.61
CA ALA A 136 19.39 -16.89 -0.59
C ALA A 136 20.90 -16.98 -0.92
N THR A 137 21.65 -15.91 -0.65
CA THR A 137 23.11 -15.86 -0.92
C THR A 137 23.88 -16.75 0.07
N GLU A 138 23.47 -16.78 1.34
CA GLU A 138 24.09 -17.65 2.36
C GLU A 138 23.82 -19.14 2.13
N GLN A 139 22.65 -19.50 1.60
CA GLN A 139 22.30 -20.90 1.30
C GLN A 139 23.07 -21.48 0.10
N GLU A 140 23.41 -20.65 -0.89
CA GLU A 140 24.26 -21.08 -2.02
C GLU A 140 25.72 -21.30 -1.59
N GLU A 141 26.25 -20.49 -0.68
CA GLU A 141 27.63 -20.63 -0.18
C GLU A 141 27.83 -21.84 0.75
N ILE A 142 26.80 -22.26 1.51
CA ILE A 142 26.88 -23.44 2.39
C ILE A 142 26.73 -24.76 1.61
N SER A 143 26.30 -24.70 0.35
CA SER A 143 26.11 -25.87 -0.52
C SER A 143 27.30 -26.15 -1.46
N LEU A 144 28.41 -25.39 -1.33
CA LEU A 144 29.68 -25.56 -2.06
C LEU A 144 30.79 -26.05 -1.14
#